data_AF-A0A962CYT6-F1
#
_entry.id   AF-A0A962CYT6-F1
#
_cell.length_a   1.000
_cell.length_b   1.000
_cell.length_c   1.000
_cell.angle_alpha   90.00
_cell.angle_beta   90.00
_cell.angle_gamma   90.00
#
_symmetry.space_group_name_H-M   'P 1'
#
loop_
_entity.id
_entity.type
_entity.pdbx_description
1 polymer ?
#
loop_
_entity_poly.entity_id
_entity_poly.type
_entity_poly.pdbx_seq_one_letter_code
_entity_poly.pdbx_strand_id
1 'polypeptide(L)'
;MQIQSQIFNQILGKAQNWKNNTDAENTVINLKYLKENVAELSQITVHTTPWVFSHIPKTAGTSLENYLIQPFELKDVLHVNAPDLNRLPQVIHLKNKYPNLIMGHHPIHGLLYQLLPKIRFVHLTMLREPVSRIVSYYNYLATRDYHVLHSQIKDLSFDSFLKQDNLVEIHNGQSKRLTGYLHSEVNISDNDLYFKAKEVVDNCFTIVGVTEYFKEFCHVLEKQCGIIFNKLPPVNRSQRKIQLTDLRAEHRKSIEENNKVDIQLYQYVKSKFEKIINH
;
A
#
# COMPACT_ATOMS: atom_id res chain seq x y z
N MET A 1 23.00 -8.13 -25.71
CA MET A 1 22.12 -7.18 -26.43
C MET A 1 20.76 -7.77 -26.81
N GLN A 2 20.66 -8.92 -27.49
CA GLN A 2 19.36 -9.50 -27.89
C GLN A 2 18.40 -9.81 -26.72
N ILE A 3 18.90 -10.41 -25.62
CA ILE A 3 18.06 -10.74 -24.44
C ILE A 3 17.51 -9.48 -23.75
N GLN A 4 18.29 -8.41 -23.66
CA GLN A 4 17.85 -7.15 -23.04
C GLN A 4 16.76 -6.48 -23.88
N SER A 5 16.91 -6.48 -25.20
CA SER A 5 15.87 -6.00 -26.12
C SER A 5 14.57 -6.80 -25.96
N GLN A 6 14.68 -8.12 -25.76
CA GLN A 6 13.51 -8.98 -25.54
C GLN A 6 12.78 -8.69 -24.23
N ILE A 7 13.49 -8.53 -23.11
CA ILE A 7 12.88 -8.20 -21.81
C ILE A 7 12.20 -6.82 -21.88
N PHE A 8 12.85 -5.84 -22.50
CA PHE A 8 12.30 -4.51 -22.67
C PHE A 8 11.01 -4.51 -23.49
N ASN A 9 10.99 -5.23 -24.61
CA ASN A 9 9.79 -5.41 -25.43
C ASN A 9 8.69 -6.15 -24.66
N GLN A 10 9.03 -7.14 -23.83
CA GLN A 10 8.07 -7.83 -22.97
C GLN A 10 7.45 -6.88 -21.93
N ILE A 11 8.25 -6.03 -21.28
CA ILE A 11 7.77 -5.03 -20.31
C ILE A 11 6.82 -4.05 -20.99
N LEU A 12 7.18 -3.54 -22.17
CA LEU A 12 6.32 -2.65 -22.94
C LEU A 12 5.03 -3.32 -23.39
N GLY A 13 5.10 -4.57 -23.86
CA GLY A 13 3.91 -5.35 -24.24
C GLY A 13 2.97 -5.58 -23.06
N LYS A 14 3.50 -5.93 -21.88
CA LYS A 14 2.72 -6.04 -20.64
C LYS A 14 2.06 -4.72 -20.24
N ALA A 15 2.81 -3.61 -20.30
CA ALA A 15 2.28 -2.28 -20.00
C ALA A 15 1.16 -1.87 -20.96
N GLN A 16 1.29 -2.19 -22.25
CA GLN A 16 0.26 -1.94 -23.24
C GLN A 16 -1.00 -2.78 -22.99
N ASN A 17 -0.84 -4.07 -22.67
CA ASN A 17 -1.97 -4.94 -22.33
C ASN A 17 -2.69 -4.45 -21.06
N TRP A 18 -1.93 -4.11 -20.01
CA TRP A 18 -2.48 -3.52 -18.79
C TRP A 18 -3.29 -2.26 -19.09
N LYS A 19 -2.79 -1.37 -19.96
CA LYS A 19 -3.47 -0.13 -20.36
C LYS A 19 -4.76 -0.38 -21.16
N ASN A 20 -4.81 -1.46 -21.94
CA ASN A 20 -5.98 -1.83 -22.74
C ASN A 20 -7.08 -2.51 -21.91
N ASN A 21 -6.72 -3.10 -20.77
CA ASN A 21 -7.64 -3.71 -19.84
C ASN A 21 -8.29 -2.66 -18.92
N THR A 22 -9.52 -2.95 -18.50
CA THR A 22 -10.19 -2.24 -17.41
C THR A 22 -9.51 -2.53 -16.06
N ASP A 23 -9.75 -1.67 -15.05
CA ASP A 23 -9.29 -1.90 -13.68
C ASP A 23 -9.81 -3.24 -13.10
N ALA A 24 -11.03 -3.64 -13.46
CA ALA A 24 -11.61 -4.91 -13.03
C ALA A 24 -10.86 -6.12 -13.62
N GLU A 25 -10.56 -6.10 -14.92
CA GLU A 25 -9.80 -7.16 -15.58
C GLU A 25 -8.37 -7.23 -15.03
N ASN A 26 -7.71 -6.07 -14.86
CA ASN A 26 -6.38 -6.00 -14.26
C ASN A 26 -6.38 -6.51 -12.82
N THR A 27 -7.43 -6.22 -12.04
CA THR A 27 -7.60 -6.77 -10.69
C THR A 27 -7.65 -8.29 -10.70
N VAL A 28 -8.46 -8.90 -11.58
CA VAL A 28 -8.55 -10.36 -11.68
C VAL A 28 -7.20 -10.99 -12.03
N ILE A 29 -6.49 -10.42 -13.01
CA ILE A 29 -5.15 -10.88 -13.42
C ILE A 29 -4.18 -10.79 -12.24
N ASN A 30 -4.15 -9.65 -11.55
CA ASN A 30 -3.19 -9.39 -10.49
C ASN A 30 -3.48 -10.22 -9.23
N LEU A 31 -4.75 -10.42 -8.87
CA LEU A 31 -5.12 -11.28 -7.74
C LEU A 31 -4.74 -12.73 -7.99
N LYS A 32 -4.92 -13.24 -9.22
CA LYS A 32 -4.45 -14.58 -9.59
C LYS A 32 -2.93 -14.70 -9.40
N TYR A 33 -2.17 -13.75 -9.97
CA TYR A 33 -0.72 -13.74 -9.83
C TYR A 33 -0.27 -13.68 -8.37
N LEU A 34 -0.89 -12.82 -7.55
CA LEU A 34 -0.56 -12.67 -6.14
C LEU A 34 -0.80 -13.98 -5.35
N LYS A 35 -1.97 -14.60 -5.51
CA LYS A 35 -2.31 -15.87 -4.84
C LYS A 35 -1.34 -17.00 -5.16
N GLU A 36 -0.83 -17.03 -6.40
CA GLU A 36 0.09 -18.08 -6.87
C GLU A 36 1.54 -17.86 -6.40
N ASN A 37 1.95 -16.60 -6.17
CA ASN A 37 3.38 -16.25 -6.08
C ASN A 37 3.79 -15.60 -4.74
N VAL A 38 2.87 -15.14 -3.90
CA VAL A 38 3.24 -14.57 -2.61
C VAL A 38 3.76 -15.67 -1.67
N ALA A 39 4.87 -15.40 -0.99
CA ALA A 39 5.47 -16.33 -0.04
C ALA A 39 4.72 -16.31 1.31
N GLU A 40 4.61 -17.47 1.95
CA GLU A 40 4.10 -17.58 3.32
C GLU A 40 5.09 -17.00 4.31
N LEU A 41 4.61 -16.34 5.38
CA LEU A 41 5.47 -15.70 6.38
C LEU A 41 6.52 -16.66 6.96
N SER A 42 6.16 -17.91 7.26
CA SER A 42 7.09 -18.92 7.82
C SER A 42 8.23 -19.33 6.89
N GLN A 43 8.13 -19.02 5.60
CA GLN A 43 9.07 -19.44 4.55
C GLN A 43 9.98 -18.30 4.08
N ILE A 44 9.78 -17.07 4.56
CA ILE A 44 10.55 -15.93 4.07
C ILE A 44 11.92 -15.85 4.73
N THR A 45 12.88 -15.37 3.95
CA THR A 45 14.17 -14.86 4.40
C THR A 45 14.40 -13.51 3.72
N VAL A 46 15.47 -12.80 4.09
CA VAL A 46 15.90 -11.58 3.39
C VAL A 46 16.19 -11.84 1.89
N HIS A 47 16.53 -13.09 1.52
CA HIS A 47 16.82 -13.50 0.15
C HIS A 47 15.58 -13.95 -0.64
N THR A 48 14.39 -13.99 -0.03
CA THR A 48 13.12 -14.25 -0.71
C THR A 48 12.69 -13.01 -1.51
N THR A 49 13.43 -12.69 -2.58
CA THR A 49 13.28 -11.45 -3.34
C THR A 49 12.48 -11.63 -4.64
N PRO A 50 11.73 -10.61 -5.09
CA PRO A 50 11.66 -9.27 -4.51
C PRO A 50 10.80 -9.19 -3.24
N TRP A 51 11.04 -8.16 -2.43
CA TRP A 51 10.12 -7.68 -1.43
C TRP A 51 9.31 -6.54 -2.03
N VAL A 52 7.99 -6.61 -1.92
CA VAL A 52 7.06 -5.59 -2.42
C VAL A 52 6.29 -5.01 -1.25
N PHE A 53 6.55 -3.75 -0.93
CA PHE A 53 5.74 -3.00 0.02
C PHE A 53 4.69 -2.18 -0.73
N SER A 54 3.46 -2.68 -0.74
CA SER A 54 2.32 -1.95 -1.28
C SER A 54 1.83 -0.93 -0.26
N HIS A 55 2.34 0.30 -0.37
CA HIS A 55 2.15 1.35 0.63
C HIS A 55 0.76 1.98 0.50
N ILE A 56 -0.05 1.87 1.56
CA ILE A 56 -1.31 2.60 1.71
C ILE A 56 -1.04 3.98 2.32
N PRO A 57 -1.51 5.09 1.71
CA PRO A 57 -1.23 6.42 2.24
C PRO A 57 -1.58 6.57 3.73
N LYS A 58 -0.64 7.16 4.48
CA LYS A 58 -0.78 7.55 5.89
C LYS A 58 -0.86 6.41 6.90
N THR A 59 -0.40 5.22 6.52
CA THR A 59 -0.26 4.06 7.41
C THR A 59 1.19 3.88 7.89
N ALA A 60 1.87 4.97 8.24
CA ALA A 60 3.29 4.98 8.65
C ALA A 60 4.28 4.38 7.62
N GLY A 61 3.90 4.30 6.34
CA GLY A 61 4.74 3.64 5.34
C GLY A 61 6.10 4.28 5.10
N THR A 62 6.28 5.60 5.24
CA THR A 62 7.63 6.20 5.16
C THR A 62 8.57 5.67 6.25
N SER A 63 8.05 5.44 7.46
CA SER A 63 8.84 4.80 8.53
C SER A 63 9.17 3.36 8.20
N LEU A 64 8.21 2.62 7.62
CA LEU A 64 8.43 1.24 7.21
C LEU A 64 9.39 1.12 6.03
N GLU A 65 9.33 2.03 5.04
CA GLU A 65 10.27 2.09 3.92
C GLU A 65 11.71 2.24 4.42
N ASN A 66 11.93 3.19 5.34
CA ASN A 66 13.24 3.40 5.97
C ASN A 66 13.70 2.19 6.78
N TYR A 67 12.76 1.43 7.35
CA TYR A 67 13.09 0.21 8.07
C TYR A 67 13.46 -0.92 7.08
N LEU A 68 12.62 -1.18 6.09
CA LEU A 68 12.78 -2.24 5.11
C LEU A 68 14.02 -2.08 4.22
N ILE A 69 14.53 -0.86 4.02
CA ILE A 69 15.70 -0.63 3.14
C ILE A 69 17.01 -1.15 3.75
N GLN A 70 17.13 -1.24 5.07
CA GLN A 70 18.40 -1.51 5.76
C GLN A 70 19.12 -2.80 5.33
N PRO A 71 18.43 -3.93 5.08
CA PRO A 71 19.08 -5.16 4.63
C PRO A 71 19.36 -5.23 3.12
N PHE A 72 18.98 -4.22 2.33
CA PHE A 72 19.14 -4.24 0.87
C PHE A 72 20.22 -3.27 0.40
N GLU A 73 20.96 -3.65 -0.64
CA GLU A 73 21.87 -2.72 -1.31
C GLU A 73 21.06 -1.63 -2.02
N LEU A 74 21.47 -0.36 -1.92
CA LEU A 74 20.76 0.77 -2.55
C LEU A 74 20.50 0.59 -4.05
N LYS A 75 21.39 -0.12 -4.75
CA LYS A 75 21.26 -0.43 -6.19
C LYS A 75 20.13 -1.44 -6.51
N ASP A 76 19.57 -2.09 -5.49
CA ASP A 76 18.50 -3.09 -5.58
C ASP A 76 17.17 -2.58 -5.02
N VAL A 77 17.10 -1.30 -4.66
CA VAL A 77 15.89 -0.68 -4.09
C VAL A 77 15.25 0.22 -5.14
N LEU A 78 13.95 0.03 -5.37
CA LEU A 78 13.15 0.87 -6.23
C LEU A 78 11.94 1.41 -5.46
N HIS A 79 11.99 2.70 -5.11
CA HIS A 79 10.80 3.43 -4.72
C HIS A 79 10.19 4.08 -5.96
N VAL A 80 8.99 3.66 -6.36
CA VAL A 80 8.27 4.25 -7.49
C VAL A 80 6.77 4.19 -7.24
N ASN A 81 6.03 5.27 -7.47
CA ASN A 81 4.58 5.26 -7.36
C ASN A 81 3.93 4.84 -8.68
N ALA A 82 2.69 4.33 -8.62
CA ALA A 82 1.98 3.85 -9.80
C ALA A 82 1.97 4.82 -10.99
N PRO A 83 1.70 6.14 -10.84
CA PRO A 83 1.71 7.06 -11.98
C PRO A 83 3.05 7.11 -12.75
N ASP A 84 4.17 7.11 -12.04
CA ASP A 84 5.50 7.11 -12.67
C ASP A 84 5.84 5.75 -13.28
N LEU A 85 5.51 4.65 -12.61
CA LEU A 85 5.70 3.31 -13.16
C LEU A 85 4.86 3.08 -14.43
N ASN A 86 3.63 3.59 -14.46
CA ASN A 86 2.75 3.50 -15.63
C ASN A 86 3.32 4.28 -16.82
N ARG A 87 3.96 5.43 -16.57
CA ARG A 87 4.61 6.25 -17.60
C ARG A 87 5.93 5.67 -18.07
N LEU A 88 6.70 5.07 -17.16
CA LEU A 88 8.04 4.55 -17.41
C LEU A 88 8.17 3.10 -16.93
N PRO A 89 7.46 2.12 -17.52
CA PRO A 89 7.39 0.75 -16.99
C PRO A 89 8.74 0.03 -16.95
N GLN A 90 9.67 0.44 -17.81
CA GLN A 90 11.00 -0.13 -17.94
C GLN A 90 11.87 0.10 -16.69
N VAL A 91 11.48 1.04 -15.82
CA VAL A 91 12.23 1.32 -14.58
C VAL A 91 12.28 0.10 -13.64
N ILE A 92 11.33 -0.82 -13.78
CA ILE A 92 11.27 -2.08 -13.04
C ILE A 92 12.45 -3.02 -13.33
N HIS A 93 13.19 -2.76 -14.42
CA HIS A 93 14.32 -3.59 -14.85
C HIS A 93 15.56 -2.74 -15.16
N LEU A 94 15.73 -1.62 -14.45
CA LEU A 94 16.93 -0.78 -14.57
C LEU A 94 18.19 -1.60 -14.28
N LYS A 95 19.26 -1.30 -15.02
CA LYS A 95 20.56 -2.01 -14.91
C LYS A 95 20.48 -3.51 -15.22
N ASN A 96 19.47 -3.94 -16.00
CA ASN A 96 19.29 -5.32 -16.45
C ASN A 96 19.02 -6.31 -15.30
N LYS A 97 18.34 -5.86 -14.25
CA LYS A 97 17.90 -6.69 -13.13
C LYS A 97 16.61 -6.15 -12.52
N TYR A 98 15.81 -7.04 -11.95
CA TYR A 98 14.69 -6.63 -11.11
C TYR A 98 15.21 -6.18 -9.73
N PRO A 99 14.65 -5.12 -9.11
CA PRO A 99 14.99 -4.71 -7.76
C PRO A 99 14.66 -5.82 -6.75
N ASN A 100 15.45 -5.94 -5.68
CA ASN A 100 15.17 -6.85 -4.57
C ASN A 100 14.15 -6.26 -3.58
N LEU A 101 13.97 -4.93 -3.56
CA LEU A 101 12.96 -4.24 -2.78
C LEU A 101 12.24 -3.21 -3.65
N ILE A 102 10.92 -3.30 -3.73
CA ILE A 102 10.04 -2.39 -4.46
C ILE A 102 9.04 -1.79 -3.47
N MET A 103 8.93 -0.47 -3.47
CA MET A 103 8.06 0.25 -2.54
C MET A 103 7.32 1.36 -3.26
N GLY A 104 6.06 1.58 -2.89
CA GLY A 104 5.28 2.69 -3.42
C GLY A 104 3.78 2.46 -3.32
N HIS A 105 3.02 3.47 -3.73
CA HIS A 105 1.57 3.46 -3.72
C HIS A 105 1.01 2.72 -4.93
N HIS A 106 0.89 1.38 -4.83
CA HIS A 106 0.36 0.52 -5.89
C HIS A 106 -1.01 -0.04 -5.53
N PRO A 107 -2.12 0.41 -6.16
CA PRO A 107 -3.40 -0.25 -6.01
C PRO A 107 -3.33 -1.66 -6.63
N ILE A 108 -4.22 -2.57 -6.23
CA ILE A 108 -4.18 -3.96 -6.69
C ILE A 108 -4.40 -4.12 -8.19
N HIS A 109 -5.17 -3.24 -8.84
CA HIS A 109 -5.28 -3.20 -10.31
C HIS A 109 -4.03 -2.64 -11.02
N GLY A 110 -3.02 -2.16 -10.27
CA GLY A 110 -1.87 -1.43 -10.80
C GLY A 110 -0.92 -2.30 -11.64
N LEU A 111 -0.15 -1.63 -12.51
CA LEU A 111 0.77 -2.25 -13.46
C LEU A 111 1.86 -3.11 -12.82
N LEU A 112 2.30 -2.76 -11.60
CA LEU A 112 3.44 -3.39 -10.92
C LEU A 112 3.35 -4.92 -10.96
N TYR A 113 2.22 -5.50 -10.55
CA TYR A 113 2.08 -6.95 -10.42
C TYR A 113 2.15 -7.70 -11.74
N GLN A 114 1.86 -7.04 -12.87
CA GLN A 114 2.03 -7.64 -14.20
C GLN A 114 3.48 -7.58 -14.67
N LEU A 115 4.26 -6.61 -14.19
CA LEU A 115 5.67 -6.44 -14.54
C LEU A 115 6.59 -7.39 -13.77
N LEU A 116 6.20 -7.79 -12.56
CA LEU A 116 6.99 -8.70 -11.74
C LEU A 116 7.25 -10.05 -12.45
N PRO A 117 8.43 -10.66 -12.22
CA PRO A 117 8.72 -12.01 -12.70
C PRO A 117 7.82 -13.06 -12.01
N LYS A 118 7.57 -14.19 -12.68
CA LYS A 118 6.80 -15.33 -12.12
C LYS A 118 7.68 -16.15 -11.15
N ILE A 119 8.01 -15.56 -10.03
CA ILE A 119 8.80 -16.17 -8.95
C ILE A 119 8.12 -15.90 -7.61
N ARG A 120 8.45 -16.70 -6.59
CA ARG A 120 7.98 -16.44 -5.23
C ARG A 120 8.55 -15.12 -4.71
N PHE A 121 7.73 -14.31 -4.04
CA PHE A 121 8.13 -12.99 -3.55
C PHE A 121 7.42 -12.62 -2.25
N VAL A 122 7.99 -11.68 -1.50
CA VAL A 122 7.38 -11.16 -0.27
C VAL A 122 6.46 -10.01 -0.61
N HIS A 123 5.20 -10.05 -0.20
CA HIS A 123 4.26 -8.95 -0.38
C HIS A 123 3.71 -8.51 0.97
N LEU A 124 3.90 -7.24 1.31
CA LEU A 124 3.55 -6.72 2.62
C LEU A 124 2.86 -5.36 2.52
N THR A 125 2.02 -5.07 3.52
CA THR A 125 1.38 -3.75 3.67
C THR A 125 1.06 -3.48 5.14
N MET A 126 0.63 -2.25 5.44
CA MET A 126 0.12 -1.88 6.76
C MET A 126 -1.17 -1.06 6.62
N LEU A 127 -2.13 -1.36 7.50
CA LEU A 127 -3.35 -0.58 7.69
C LEU A 127 -3.21 0.38 8.86
N ARG A 128 -4.15 1.32 8.96
CA ARG A 128 -4.31 2.21 10.10
C ARG A 128 -5.77 2.32 10.48
N GLU A 129 -6.04 2.58 11.76
CA GLU A 129 -7.38 2.91 12.25
C GLU A 129 -7.97 4.05 11.38
N PRO A 130 -9.13 3.86 10.74
CA PRO A 130 -9.58 4.74 9.66
C PRO A 130 -9.77 6.19 10.07
N VAL A 131 -10.33 6.47 11.25
CA VAL A 131 -10.51 7.86 11.73
C VAL A 131 -9.16 8.57 11.86
N SER A 132 -8.21 7.91 12.49
CA SER A 132 -6.82 8.36 12.64
C SER A 132 -6.11 8.53 11.29
N ARG A 133 -6.41 7.69 10.31
CA ARG A 133 -5.86 7.78 8.96
C ARG A 133 -6.39 9.02 8.23
N ILE A 134 -7.69 9.30 8.30
CA ILE A 134 -8.30 10.46 7.64
C ILE A 134 -7.75 11.78 8.21
N VAL A 135 -7.65 11.90 9.55
CA VAL A 135 -7.03 13.09 10.18
C VAL A 135 -5.58 13.26 9.75
N SER A 136 -4.82 12.16 9.71
CA SER A 136 -3.43 12.17 9.24
C SER A 136 -3.32 12.55 7.76
N TYR A 137 -4.29 12.17 6.93
CA TYR A 137 -4.34 12.50 5.51
C TYR A 137 -4.65 13.97 5.28
N TYR A 138 -5.66 14.52 5.96
CA TYR A 138 -5.95 15.95 5.92
C TYR A 138 -4.74 16.79 6.31
N ASN A 139 -4.13 16.51 7.47
CA ASN A 139 -2.92 17.22 7.91
C ASN A 139 -1.79 17.14 6.88
N TYR A 140 -1.60 15.97 6.28
CA TYR A 140 -0.58 15.79 5.25
C TYR A 140 -0.83 16.64 4.01
N LEU A 141 -2.06 16.65 3.48
CA LEU A 141 -2.39 17.45 2.31
C LEU A 141 -2.35 18.95 2.64
N ALA A 142 -2.83 19.34 3.81
CA ALA A 142 -2.91 20.74 4.22
C ALA A 142 -1.57 21.38 4.55
N THR A 143 -0.52 20.61 4.88
CA THR A 143 0.77 21.16 5.35
C THR A 143 1.99 20.71 4.55
N ARG A 144 1.82 20.02 3.42
CA ARG A 144 2.93 19.49 2.62
C ARG A 144 2.98 20.21 1.28
N ASP A 145 3.71 21.32 1.25
CA ASP A 145 3.66 22.33 0.18
C ASP A 145 3.94 21.80 -1.22
N TYR A 146 4.76 20.75 -1.32
CA TYR A 146 5.12 20.13 -2.60
C TYR A 146 4.14 19.04 -3.06
N HIS A 147 3.12 18.70 -2.26
CA HIS A 147 2.13 17.72 -2.68
C HIS A 147 1.19 18.30 -3.74
N VAL A 148 0.89 17.55 -4.79
CA VAL A 148 0.04 17.99 -5.92
C VAL A 148 -1.32 18.56 -5.49
N LEU A 149 -1.94 17.96 -4.46
CA LEU A 149 -3.22 18.43 -3.93
C LEU A 149 -3.10 19.55 -2.88
N HIS A 150 -1.88 19.96 -2.49
CA HIS A 150 -1.71 20.91 -1.38
C HIS A 150 -2.40 22.25 -1.66
N SER A 151 -2.25 22.80 -2.86
CA SER A 151 -2.88 24.06 -3.25
C SER A 151 -4.41 24.03 -3.16
N GLN A 152 -5.02 22.86 -3.37
CA GLN A 152 -6.47 22.67 -3.27
C GLN A 152 -6.95 22.49 -1.82
N ILE A 153 -6.11 21.95 -0.94
CA ILE A 153 -6.53 21.51 0.41
C ILE A 153 -6.06 22.45 1.53
N LYS A 154 -4.96 23.19 1.34
CA LYS A 154 -4.32 23.99 2.40
C LYS A 154 -5.27 24.98 3.10
N ASP A 155 -6.19 25.57 2.36
CA ASP A 155 -7.14 26.58 2.85
C ASP A 155 -8.51 25.99 3.20
N LEU A 156 -8.75 24.70 2.90
CA LEU A 156 -10.00 24.04 3.27
C LEU A 156 -10.07 23.80 4.77
N SER A 157 -11.25 24.02 5.35
CA SER A 157 -11.59 23.53 6.68
C SER A 157 -11.68 22.00 6.68
N PHE A 158 -11.63 21.39 7.86
CA PHE A 158 -11.80 19.94 7.97
C PHE A 158 -13.20 19.50 7.53
N ASP A 159 -14.24 20.28 7.84
CA ASP A 159 -15.61 20.05 7.37
C ASP A 159 -15.73 20.05 5.84
N SER A 160 -15.11 21.02 5.17
CA SER A 160 -15.11 21.09 3.71
C SER A 160 -14.30 19.95 3.09
N PHE A 161 -13.21 19.54 3.75
CA PHE A 161 -12.39 18.41 3.34
C PHE A 161 -13.15 17.08 3.37
N LEU A 162 -13.96 16.82 4.40
CA LEU A 162 -14.75 15.59 4.50
C LEU A 162 -15.85 15.48 3.43
N LYS A 163 -16.18 16.59 2.76
CA LYS A 163 -17.19 16.65 1.68
C LYS A 163 -16.59 16.55 0.27
N GLN A 164 -15.29 16.25 0.15
CA GLN A 164 -14.62 16.18 -1.15
C GLN A 164 -14.84 14.82 -1.82
N ASP A 165 -15.72 14.77 -2.82
CA ASP A 165 -16.05 13.51 -3.52
C ASP A 165 -14.94 13.01 -4.47
N ASN A 166 -14.04 13.91 -4.90
CA ASN A 166 -12.93 13.57 -5.81
C ASN A 166 -11.73 12.93 -5.10
N LEU A 167 -11.73 12.86 -3.76
CA LEU A 167 -10.63 12.29 -2.98
C LEU A 167 -10.89 10.80 -2.73
N VAL A 168 -10.46 9.95 -3.66
CA VAL A 168 -10.63 8.48 -3.59
C VAL A 168 -10.13 7.84 -2.28
N GLU A 169 -9.19 8.49 -1.60
CA GLU A 169 -8.62 8.03 -0.34
C GLU A 169 -9.53 8.24 0.87
N ILE A 170 -10.55 9.12 0.85
CA ILE A 170 -11.29 9.46 2.08
C ILE A 170 -12.48 8.53 2.39
N HIS A 171 -12.93 7.71 1.41
CA HIS A 171 -14.08 6.82 1.54
C HIS A 171 -13.71 5.35 1.27
N ASN A 172 -13.56 4.54 2.33
CA ASN A 172 -13.12 3.14 2.27
C ASN A 172 -11.82 2.95 1.45
N GLY A 173 -10.91 3.93 1.51
CA GLY A 173 -9.73 4.01 0.65
C GLY A 173 -8.78 2.82 0.81
N GLN A 174 -8.64 2.25 2.03
CA GLN A 174 -7.77 1.10 2.25
C GLN A 174 -8.35 -0.15 1.59
N SER A 175 -9.62 -0.45 1.83
CA SER A 175 -10.32 -1.63 1.30
C SER A 175 -10.45 -1.55 -0.22
N LYS A 176 -10.78 -0.38 -0.77
CA LYS A 176 -10.87 -0.18 -2.23
C LYS A 176 -9.51 -0.32 -2.91
N ARG A 177 -8.43 0.17 -2.30
CA ARG A 177 -7.06 0.00 -2.83
C ARG A 177 -6.65 -1.47 -2.89
N LEU A 178 -7.00 -2.25 -1.87
CA LEU A 178 -6.72 -3.68 -1.78
C LEU A 178 -7.62 -4.53 -2.68
N THR A 179 -8.77 -4.03 -3.13
CA THR A 179 -9.69 -4.82 -3.95
C THR A 179 -9.77 -4.36 -5.40
N GLY A 180 -8.98 -3.34 -5.77
CA GLY A 180 -8.96 -2.79 -7.13
C GLY A 180 -10.05 -1.75 -7.42
N TYR A 181 -10.87 -1.38 -6.43
CA TYR A 181 -11.98 -0.44 -6.58
C TYR A 181 -11.61 1.04 -6.30
N LEU A 182 -10.35 1.37 -6.01
CA LEU A 182 -9.97 2.73 -5.57
C LEU A 182 -10.34 3.82 -6.59
N HIS A 183 -10.13 3.55 -7.87
CA HIS A 183 -10.47 4.47 -8.97
C HIS A 183 -11.67 3.96 -9.79
N SER A 184 -12.36 2.93 -9.30
CA SER A 184 -13.47 2.33 -10.02
C SER A 184 -14.73 3.15 -9.83
N GLU A 185 -15.46 3.36 -10.92
CA GLU A 185 -16.82 3.93 -10.91
C GLU A 185 -17.89 2.89 -10.57
N VAL A 186 -17.51 1.60 -10.49
CA VAL A 186 -18.43 0.51 -10.18
C VAL A 186 -18.86 0.59 -8.72
N ASN A 187 -20.16 0.73 -8.49
CA ASN A 187 -20.72 0.67 -7.15
C ASN A 187 -20.67 -0.77 -6.62
N ILE A 188 -20.11 -0.94 -5.43
CA ILE A 188 -19.98 -2.22 -4.74
C ILE A 188 -20.60 -2.10 -3.36
N SER A 189 -21.34 -3.12 -2.93
CA SER A 189 -21.92 -3.13 -1.58
C SER A 189 -20.83 -3.18 -0.52
N ASP A 190 -21.08 -2.59 0.66
CA ASP A 190 -20.13 -2.64 1.78
C ASP A 190 -19.76 -4.09 2.15
N ASN A 191 -20.74 -5.00 2.12
CA ASN A 191 -20.53 -6.42 2.40
C ASN A 191 -19.59 -7.08 1.38
N ASP A 192 -19.84 -6.89 0.09
CA ASP A 192 -19.00 -7.48 -0.96
C ASP A 192 -17.59 -6.91 -0.94
N LEU A 193 -17.46 -5.60 -0.71
CA LEU A 193 -16.17 -4.94 -0.57
C LEU A 193 -15.38 -5.51 0.61
N TYR A 194 -16.04 -5.69 1.76
CA TYR A 194 -15.41 -6.29 2.94
C TYR A 194 -14.93 -7.72 2.67
N PHE A 195 -15.79 -8.59 2.14
CA PHE A 195 -15.41 -9.99 1.90
C PHE A 195 -14.28 -10.12 0.87
N LYS A 196 -14.32 -9.32 -0.20
CA LYS A 196 -13.20 -9.24 -1.16
C LYS A 196 -11.93 -8.76 -0.47
N ALA A 197 -11.98 -7.67 0.32
CA ALA A 197 -10.79 -7.13 0.96
C ALA A 197 -10.18 -8.12 1.96
N LYS A 198 -11.03 -8.82 2.72
CA LYS A 198 -10.61 -9.91 3.60
C LYS A 198 -9.93 -11.03 2.82
N GLU A 199 -10.50 -11.47 1.70
CA GLU A 199 -9.92 -12.51 0.85
C GLU A 199 -8.53 -12.09 0.31
N VAL A 200 -8.37 -10.82 -0.08
CA VAL A 200 -7.07 -10.30 -0.52
C VAL A 200 -6.06 -10.30 0.63
N VAL A 201 -6.44 -9.83 1.82
CA VAL A 201 -5.59 -9.87 3.01
C VAL A 201 -5.16 -11.30 3.34
N ASP A 202 -6.04 -12.28 3.16
CA ASP A 202 -5.78 -13.67 3.49
C ASP A 202 -4.86 -14.39 2.51
N ASN A 203 -4.93 -14.04 1.23
CA ASN A 203 -4.34 -14.86 0.17
C ASN A 203 -3.33 -14.12 -0.72
N CYS A 204 -3.21 -12.79 -0.60
CA CYS A 204 -2.38 -11.98 -1.49
C CYS A 204 -1.27 -11.24 -0.77
N PHE A 205 -1.08 -11.43 0.54
CA PHE A 205 -0.01 -10.81 1.33
C PHE A 205 0.70 -11.85 2.17
N THR A 206 2.02 -11.76 2.23
CA THR A 206 2.86 -12.48 3.18
C THR A 206 2.52 -12.06 4.60
N ILE A 207 2.37 -10.74 4.81
CA ILE A 207 2.01 -10.18 6.10
C ILE A 207 1.31 -8.82 5.93
N VAL A 208 0.29 -8.59 6.76
CA VAL A 208 -0.40 -7.31 6.85
C VAL A 208 -0.37 -6.85 8.30
N GLY A 209 0.20 -5.67 8.53
CA GLY A 209 0.30 -5.06 9.87
C GLY A 209 -0.73 -3.97 10.10
N VAL A 210 -0.76 -3.45 11.33
CA VAL A 210 -1.44 -2.21 11.68
C VAL A 210 -0.47 -1.24 12.34
N THR A 211 -0.67 0.06 12.14
CA THR A 211 0.26 1.10 12.62
C THR A 211 0.50 1.10 14.12
N GLU A 212 -0.48 0.70 14.94
CA GLU A 212 -0.34 0.62 16.39
C GLU A 212 0.68 -0.44 16.82
N TYR A 213 0.84 -1.49 16.02
CA TYR A 213 1.78 -2.58 16.25
C TYR A 213 3.01 -2.49 15.33
N PHE A 214 3.44 -1.28 14.97
CA PHE A 214 4.56 -1.06 14.06
C PHE A 214 5.86 -1.73 14.55
N LYS A 215 6.14 -1.66 15.86
CA LYS A 215 7.37 -2.22 16.43
C LYS A 215 7.34 -3.74 16.41
N GLU A 216 6.19 -4.31 16.68
CA GLU A 216 5.93 -5.74 16.68
C GLU A 216 5.95 -6.29 15.25
N PHE A 217 5.42 -5.54 14.27
CA PHE A 217 5.56 -5.85 12.84
C PHE A 217 7.02 -5.93 12.40
N CYS A 218 7.81 -4.93 12.79
CA CYS A 218 9.24 -4.90 12.59
C CYS A 218 9.93 -6.13 13.23
N HIS A 219 9.59 -6.44 14.48
CA HIS A 219 10.16 -7.57 15.21
C HIS A 219 9.81 -8.95 14.60
N VAL A 220 8.60 -9.10 14.06
CA VAL A 220 8.21 -10.33 13.34
C VAL A 220 9.12 -10.55 12.13
N LEU A 221 9.41 -9.49 11.37
CA LEU A 221 10.33 -9.58 10.21
C LEU A 221 11.78 -9.87 10.64
N GLU A 222 12.25 -9.26 11.74
CA GLU A 222 13.56 -9.55 12.33
C GLU A 222 13.72 -11.03 12.67
N LYS A 223 12.78 -11.55 13.48
CA LYS A 223 12.77 -12.94 13.94
C LYS A 223 12.73 -13.90 12.76
N GLN A 224 11.86 -13.63 11.79
CA GLN A 224 11.66 -14.53 10.65
C GLN A 224 12.84 -14.52 9.67
N CYS A 225 13.47 -13.37 9.43
CA CYS A 225 14.56 -13.25 8.46
C CYS A 225 15.95 -13.39 9.08
N GLY A 226 16.06 -13.49 10.41
CA GLY A 226 17.35 -13.54 11.11
C GLY A 226 18.15 -12.24 10.95
N ILE A 227 17.47 -11.11 10.79
CA ILE A 227 18.08 -9.78 10.61
C ILE A 227 17.82 -8.91 11.83
N ILE A 228 18.76 -8.03 12.13
CA ILE A 228 18.61 -7.01 13.17
C ILE A 228 18.52 -5.67 12.44
N PHE A 229 17.38 -5.01 12.52
CA PHE A 229 17.27 -3.66 12.00
C PHE A 229 17.73 -2.66 13.07
N ASN A 230 18.49 -1.67 12.65
CA ASN A 230 18.86 -0.57 13.50
C ASN A 230 17.64 0.31 13.79
N LYS A 231 17.54 0.78 15.03
CA LYS A 231 16.55 1.78 15.42
C LYS A 231 16.84 3.07 14.65
N LEU A 232 15.87 3.51 13.87
CA LEU A 232 15.95 4.78 13.17
C LEU A 232 15.27 5.89 13.99
N PRO A 233 15.75 7.14 13.86
CA PRO A 233 15.06 8.27 14.44
C PRO A 233 13.63 8.37 13.87
N PRO A 234 12.67 8.95 14.61
CA PRO A 234 11.32 9.14 14.12
C PRO A 234 11.33 9.92 12.81
N VAL A 235 10.63 9.41 11.80
CA VAL A 235 10.39 10.18 10.58
C VAL A 235 9.54 11.40 10.93
N ASN A 236 9.93 12.57 10.42
CA ASN A 236 9.22 13.82 10.64
C ASN A 236 7.72 13.65 10.39
N ARG A 237 6.94 13.84 11.45
CA ARG A 237 5.48 13.84 11.37
C ARG A 237 5.05 15.11 10.62
N SER A 238 4.01 15.00 9.79
CA SER A 238 3.37 16.17 9.21
C SER A 238 3.05 17.19 10.31
N GLN A 239 3.22 18.47 10.01
CA GLN A 239 2.67 19.52 10.85
C GLN A 239 1.16 19.26 11.03
N ARG A 240 0.64 19.57 12.20
CA ARG A 240 -0.75 19.27 12.56
C ARG A 240 -1.57 20.54 12.45
N LYS A 241 -2.55 20.54 11.54
CA LYS A 241 -3.62 21.54 11.48
C LYS A 241 -4.79 21.15 12.39
N ILE A 242 -5.00 19.85 12.60
CA ILE A 242 -6.01 19.29 13.49
C ILE A 242 -5.52 18.00 14.19
N GLN A 243 -6.03 17.71 15.37
CA GLN A 243 -5.78 16.50 16.16
C GLN A 243 -7.07 15.69 16.36
N LEU A 244 -6.93 14.44 16.78
CA LEU A 244 -8.09 13.59 17.08
C LEU A 244 -8.98 14.16 18.19
N THR A 245 -8.39 14.88 19.14
CA THR A 245 -9.10 15.55 20.24
C THR A 245 -9.93 16.74 19.77
N ASP A 246 -9.64 17.27 18.59
CA ASP A 246 -10.34 18.43 18.02
C ASP A 246 -11.58 18.01 17.22
N LEU A 247 -11.79 16.70 17.04
CA LEU A 247 -12.92 16.16 16.29
C LEU A 247 -14.23 16.33 17.05
N ARG A 248 -15.21 16.95 16.39
CA ARG A 248 -16.60 16.95 16.86
C ARG A 248 -17.24 15.58 16.66
N ALA A 249 -18.29 15.28 17.41
CA ALA A 249 -19.03 14.02 17.28
C ALA A 249 -19.52 13.78 15.85
N GLU A 250 -19.95 14.84 15.16
CA GLU A 250 -20.37 14.79 13.75
C GLU A 250 -19.23 14.46 12.79
N HIS A 251 -18.00 14.96 13.03
CA HIS A 251 -16.83 14.63 12.23
C HIS A 251 -16.51 13.15 12.34
N ARG A 252 -16.46 12.63 13.57
CA ARG A 252 -16.21 11.22 13.84
C ARG A 252 -17.26 10.35 13.15
N LYS A 253 -18.54 10.67 13.35
CA LYS A 253 -19.66 9.93 12.76
C LYS A 253 -19.57 9.91 11.23
N SER A 254 -19.33 11.06 10.60
CA SER A 254 -19.20 11.15 9.14
C SER A 254 -18.04 10.31 8.60
N ILE A 255 -16.88 10.34 9.27
CA ILE A 255 -15.74 9.52 8.86
C ILE A 255 -16.05 8.04 9.02
N GLU A 256 -16.64 7.63 10.15
CA GLU A 256 -17.01 6.25 10.42
C GLU A 256 -18.06 5.74 9.42
N GLU A 257 -19.06 6.56 9.07
CA GLU A 257 -20.08 6.23 8.08
C GLU A 257 -19.50 6.02 6.68
N ASN A 258 -18.52 6.84 6.28
CA ASN A 258 -17.88 6.76 4.97
C ASN A 258 -16.74 5.72 4.91
N ASN A 259 -16.35 5.13 6.06
CA ASN A 259 -15.23 4.20 6.17
C ASN A 259 -15.62 2.89 6.91
N LYS A 260 -16.89 2.50 6.89
CA LYS A 260 -17.39 1.30 7.59
C LYS A 260 -16.60 0.03 7.23
N VAL A 261 -16.31 -0.16 5.95
CA VAL A 261 -15.57 -1.34 5.47
C VAL A 261 -14.11 -1.28 5.90
N ASP A 262 -13.48 -0.12 5.81
CA ASP A 262 -12.12 0.09 6.31
C ASP A 262 -12.03 -0.19 7.83
N ILE A 263 -13.06 0.18 8.61
CA ILE A 263 -13.10 -0.06 10.06
C ILE A 263 -13.19 -1.57 10.31
N GLN A 264 -14.11 -2.25 9.62
CA GLN A 264 -14.29 -3.69 9.77
C GLN A 264 -13.03 -4.46 9.36
N LEU A 265 -12.43 -4.11 8.22
CA LEU A 265 -11.19 -4.71 7.73
C LEU A 265 -10.02 -4.46 8.68
N TYR A 266 -9.90 -3.23 9.20
CA TYR A 266 -8.86 -2.88 10.18
C TYR A 266 -8.97 -3.75 11.43
N GLN A 267 -10.17 -3.93 12.01
CA GLN A 267 -10.34 -4.79 13.19
C GLN A 267 -10.00 -6.25 12.89
N TYR A 268 -10.36 -6.73 11.70
CA TYR A 268 -10.01 -8.08 11.25
C TYR A 268 -8.49 -8.27 11.16
N VAL A 269 -7.79 -7.35 10.48
CA VAL A 269 -6.33 -7.38 10.32
C VAL A 269 -5.64 -7.27 11.68
N LYS A 270 -6.08 -6.33 12.53
CA LYS A 270 -5.56 -6.17 13.88
C LYS A 270 -5.63 -7.49 14.68
N SER A 271 -6.82 -8.10 14.72
CA SER A 271 -7.03 -9.38 15.43
C SER A 271 -6.18 -10.51 14.84
N LYS A 272 -6.00 -10.55 13.52
CA LYS A 272 -5.13 -11.53 12.85
C LYS A 272 -3.65 -11.30 13.20
N PHE A 273 -3.21 -10.05 13.21
CA PHE A 273 -1.84 -9.68 13.52
C PHE A 273 -1.49 -9.91 15.00
N GLU A 274 -2.41 -9.64 15.93
CA GLU A 274 -2.27 -9.96 17.35
C GLU A 274 -2.00 -11.46 17.59
N LYS A 275 -2.60 -12.34 16.79
CA LYS A 275 -2.28 -13.78 16.86
C LYS A 275 -0.85 -14.07 16.43
N ILE A 276 -0.33 -13.38 15.42
CA ILE A 276 1.05 -13.58 14.94
C ILE A 276 2.06 -13.19 16.02
N ILE A 277 1.84 -12.09 16.73
CA ILE A 277 2.80 -11.57 17.71
C ILE A 277 2.73 -12.28 19.08
N ASN A 278 1.64 -13.00 19.35
CA ASN A 278 1.47 -13.79 20.58
C ASN A 278 1.98 -15.24 20.44
N HIS A 279 2.52 -15.63 19.27
CA HIS A 279 3.10 -16.95 18.97
C HIS A 279 4.60 -16.82 18.61
#